data_AF-A0A9X0D8T0-F1
#
_entry.id   AF-A0A9X0D8T0-F1
#
_cell.length_a   1.000
_cell.length_b   1.000
_cell.length_c   1.000
_cell.angle_alpha   90.00
_cell.angle_beta   90.00
_cell.angle_gamma   90.00
#
_symmetry.space_group_name_H-M   'P 1'
#
loop_
_entity.id
_entity.type
_entity.pdbx_description
1 polymer ?
#
loop_
_entity_poly.entity_id
_entity_poly.type
_entity_poly.pdbx_seq_one_letter_code
_entity_poly.pdbx_strand_id
1 'polypeptide(L)'
;MLRSMIGDFNAIADIIPVDFSANMMLAIAWHRVVKRHTTIPIYHLTTGMLNGCTWGKRLILRNHFQTYPFEGVFRRPNFSFESRKLMHYYWCYISHKIPAFIADITSFCAGQRPV
;
A
#
# COMPACT_ATOMS: atom_id res chain seq x y z
N MET A 1 5.31 -4.92 -8.85
CA MET A 1 4.40 -3.77 -8.66
C MET A 1 2.98 -4.24 -8.36
N LEU A 2 2.32 -3.69 -7.34
CA LEU A 2 0.97 -4.09 -6.95
C LEU A 2 -0.06 -3.63 -8.01
N ARG A 3 -0.86 -4.58 -8.51
CA ARG A 3 -1.89 -4.37 -9.55
C ARG A 3 -3.26 -4.92 -9.18
N SER A 4 -3.26 -6.09 -8.57
CA SER A 4 -4.44 -6.75 -8.06
C SER A 4 -4.21 -7.08 -6.60
N MET A 5 -5.25 -6.99 -5.78
CA MET A 5 -5.26 -7.35 -4.37
C MET A 5 -6.46 -8.25 -4.10
N ILE A 6 -6.28 -9.27 -3.26
CA ILE A 6 -7.41 -10.03 -2.75
C ILE A 6 -8.00 -9.24 -1.59
N GLY A 7 -9.28 -8.92 -1.66
CA GLY A 7 -9.95 -8.19 -0.58
C GLY A 7 -11.35 -7.73 -0.94
N ASP A 8 -12.00 -7.13 0.05
CA ASP A 8 -13.28 -6.46 -0.12
C ASP A 8 -13.07 -4.96 -0.33
N PHE A 9 -13.68 -4.44 -1.39
CA PHE A 9 -13.66 -3.02 -1.73
C PHE A 9 -14.38 -2.16 -0.69
N ASN A 10 -15.35 -2.73 0.02
CA ASN A 10 -16.11 -2.05 1.06
C ASN A 10 -15.42 -2.13 2.44
N ALA A 11 -14.35 -2.90 2.57
CA ALA A 11 -13.61 -2.97 3.82
C ALA A 11 -12.94 -1.61 4.14
N ILE A 12 -12.96 -1.26 5.43
CA ILE A 12 -12.27 -0.07 5.95
C ILE A 12 -10.77 -0.32 5.88
N ALA A 13 -10.07 0.65 5.32
CA ALA A 13 -8.65 0.58 5.06
C ALA A 13 -7.88 1.38 6.13
N ASP A 14 -7.32 0.65 7.10
CA ASP A 14 -6.50 1.17 8.20
C ASP A 14 -5.12 1.62 7.66
N ILE A 15 -5.05 2.86 7.21
CA ILE A 15 -3.81 3.48 6.73
C ILE A 15 -3.47 4.64 7.66
N ILE A 16 -2.33 4.52 8.32
CA ILE A 16 -1.79 5.52 9.25
C ILE A 16 -0.55 6.15 8.59
N PRO A 17 -0.49 7.47 8.43
CA PRO A 17 0.72 8.14 7.94
C PRO A 17 1.88 7.91 8.91
N VAL A 18 3.09 7.76 8.37
CA VAL A 18 4.29 7.45 9.17
C VAL A 18 4.58 8.48 10.27
N ASP A 19 4.26 9.76 10.02
CA ASP A 19 4.45 10.84 10.97
C ASP A 19 3.64 10.65 12.25
N PHE A 20 2.42 10.09 12.15
CA PHE A 20 1.61 9.76 13.32
C PHE A 20 2.25 8.65 14.15
N SER A 21 2.81 7.63 13.50
CA SER A 21 3.53 6.56 14.18
C SER A 21 4.79 7.08 14.90
N ALA A 22 5.54 7.99 14.27
CA ALA A 22 6.70 8.63 14.87
C ALA A 22 6.32 9.51 16.07
N ASN A 23 5.32 10.40 15.89
CA ASN A 23 4.83 11.28 16.95
C ASN A 23 4.28 10.48 18.13
N MET A 24 3.57 9.38 17.86
CA MET A 24 3.08 8.50 18.90
C MET A 24 4.22 7.86 19.70
N MET A 25 5.29 7.42 19.04
CA MET A 25 6.44 6.84 19.74
C MET A 25 7.10 7.85 20.68
N LEU A 26 7.24 9.11 20.26
CA LEU A 26 7.73 10.19 21.11
C LEU A 26 6.80 10.47 22.30
N ALA A 27 5.49 10.54 22.04
CA ALA A 27 4.49 10.74 23.08
C ALA A 27 4.48 9.60 24.12
N ILE A 28 4.64 8.35 23.68
CA ILE A 28 4.77 7.18 24.56
C ILE A 28 6.04 7.26 25.41
N ALA A 29 7.17 7.64 24.80
CA ALA A 29 8.43 7.79 25.52
C ALA A 29 8.30 8.85 26.63
N TRP A 30 7.74 10.02 26.31
CA TRP A 30 7.44 11.06 27.29
C TRP A 30 6.50 10.56 28.39
N HIS A 31 5.39 9.92 28.01
CA HIS A 31 4.39 9.41 28.95
C HIS A 31 4.98 8.39 29.93
N ARG A 32 5.87 7.51 29.45
CA ARG A 32 6.57 6.52 30.28
C ARG A 32 7.49 7.17 31.31
N VAL A 33 8.13 8.30 30.98
CA VAL A 33 9.01 9.02 31.90
C VAL A 33 8.21 9.77 32.96
N VAL A 34 7.13 10.43 32.56
CA VAL A 34 6.34 11.30 33.45
C VAL A 34 5.46 10.49 34.41
N LYS A 35 4.92 9.34 33.98
CA LYS A 35 4.02 8.53 34.81
C LYS A 35 4.70 7.25 35.29
N ARG A 36 4.56 6.98 36.59
CA ARG A 36 4.88 5.65 37.12
C ARG A 36 3.78 4.68 36.72
N HIS A 37 4.19 3.58 36.10
CA HIS A 37 3.29 2.51 35.68
C HIS A 37 3.53 1.28 36.56
N THR A 38 2.45 0.76 37.17
CA THR A 38 2.49 -0.49 37.96
C THR A 38 2.51 -1.73 37.06
N THR A 39 2.02 -1.59 35.83
CA THR A 39 1.96 -2.64 34.81
C THR A 39 2.49 -2.11 33.48
N ILE A 40 2.86 -2.99 32.55
CA ILE A 40 3.36 -2.58 31.23
C ILE A 40 2.20 -1.99 30.42
N PRO A 41 2.24 -0.68 30.06
CA PRO A 41 1.17 -0.06 29.29
C PRO A 41 1.22 -0.50 27.81
N ILE A 42 0.04 -0.76 27.23
CA ILE A 42 -0.15 -1.10 25.81
C ILE A 42 -0.82 0.09 25.12
N TYR A 43 -0.29 0.50 23.97
CA TYR A 43 -0.80 1.61 23.19
C TYR A 43 -1.17 1.14 21.78
N HIS A 44 -2.33 1.56 21.29
CA HIS A 44 -2.83 1.23 19.96
C HIS A 44 -2.90 2.50 19.10
N LEU A 45 -2.41 2.40 17.86
CA LEU A 45 -2.61 3.39 16.81
C LEU A 45 -3.50 2.74 15.76
N THR A 46 -4.74 3.19 15.64
CA THR A 46 -5.69 2.70 14.64
C THR A 46 -6.48 3.89 14.09
N THR A 47 -6.88 3.85 12.82
CA THR A 47 -7.71 4.93 12.25
C THR A 47 -9.16 4.91 12.76
N GLY A 48 -9.54 3.86 13.49
CA GLY A 48 -10.87 3.69 14.08
C GLY A 48 -12.01 3.58 13.07
N MET A 49 -13.22 3.36 13.57
CA MET A 49 -14.45 3.29 12.76
C MET A 49 -15.09 4.65 12.50
N LEU A 50 -14.75 5.67 13.30
CA LEU A 50 -15.41 6.98 13.27
C LEU A 50 -15.15 7.76 11.98
N ASN A 51 -13.96 7.62 11.39
CA ASN A 51 -13.59 8.20 10.09
C ASN A 51 -12.96 7.15 9.17
N GLY A 52 -13.55 5.95 9.14
CA GLY A 52 -13.08 4.86 8.30
C GLY A 52 -13.14 5.21 6.81
N CYS A 53 -12.01 5.11 6.11
CA CYS A 53 -11.96 5.25 4.67
C CYS A 53 -11.95 3.86 4.04
N THR A 54 -12.97 3.52 3.25
CA THR A 54 -13.01 2.23 2.56
C THR A 54 -11.98 2.18 1.44
N TRP A 55 -11.47 0.99 1.13
CA TRP A 55 -10.64 0.77 -0.05
C TRP A 55 -11.31 1.29 -1.33
N GLY A 56 -12.64 1.25 -1.35
CA GLY A 56 -13.41 1.71 -2.48
C GLY A 56 -13.46 3.21 -2.70
N LYS A 57 -13.59 3.97 -1.62
CA LYS A 57 -13.51 5.44 -1.65
C LYS A 57 -12.09 5.92 -2.01
N ARG A 58 -11.11 5.02 -1.87
CA ARG A 58 -9.68 5.26 -2.11
C ARG A 58 -9.28 5.17 -3.59
N LEU A 59 -10.23 4.97 -4.51
CA LEU A 59 -10.07 5.26 -5.95
C LEU A 59 -9.57 6.68 -6.23
N ILE A 60 -9.74 7.61 -5.29
CA ILE A 60 -9.16 8.96 -5.34
C ILE A 60 -7.62 8.92 -5.47
N LEU A 61 -6.94 7.92 -4.88
CA LEU A 61 -5.48 7.78 -5.07
C LEU A 61 -5.09 7.54 -6.53
N ARG A 62 -5.96 6.89 -7.32
CA ARG A 62 -5.70 6.70 -8.76
C ARG A 62 -5.60 8.03 -9.49
N ASN A 63 -6.47 8.98 -9.16
CA ASN A 63 -6.42 10.34 -9.72
C ASN A 63 -5.17 11.07 -9.22
N HIS A 64 -4.81 10.89 -7.96
CA HIS A 64 -3.59 11.49 -7.40
C HIS A 64 -2.32 11.00 -8.12
N PHE A 65 -2.21 9.70 -8.44
CA PHE A 65 -1.11 9.14 -9.22
C PHE A 65 -1.15 9.53 -10.72
N GLN A 66 -2.29 10.03 -11.20
CA GLN A 66 -2.38 10.62 -12.53
C GLN A 66 -1.83 12.04 -12.56
N THR A 67 -2.15 12.84 -11.54
CA THR A 67 -1.66 14.21 -11.40
C THR A 67 -0.19 14.26 -11.00
N TYR A 68 0.25 13.37 -10.11
CA TYR A 68 1.61 13.30 -9.58
C TYR A 68 2.21 11.91 -9.88
N PRO A 69 2.75 11.70 -11.09
CA PRO A 69 3.34 10.43 -11.46
C PRO A 69 4.66 10.20 -10.71
N PHE A 70 4.96 8.93 -10.44
CA PHE A 70 6.26 8.54 -9.90
C PHE A 70 7.35 8.59 -10.97
N GLU A 71 8.55 9.01 -10.59
CA GLU A 71 9.72 9.01 -11.47
C GLU A 71 10.38 7.62 -11.53
N GLY A 72 10.88 7.23 -12.70
CA GLY A 72 11.66 6.01 -12.89
C GLY A 72 10.89 4.68 -12.74
N VAL A 73 9.55 4.72 -12.73
CA VAL A 73 8.75 3.51 -12.48
C VAL A 73 8.24 2.91 -13.79
N PHE A 74 8.49 1.62 -13.99
CA PHE A 74 8.10 0.87 -15.19
C PHE A 74 6.61 1.02 -15.55
N ARG A 75 5.74 1.08 -14.55
CA ARG A 75 4.30 1.32 -14.72
C ARG A 75 3.77 1.98 -13.45
N ARG A 76 2.57 2.56 -13.48
CA ARG A 76 1.91 3.08 -12.28
C ARG A 76 1.26 1.94 -11.47
N PRO A 77 1.19 2.05 -10.13
CA PRO A 77 0.49 1.07 -9.33
C PRO A 77 -1.00 1.13 -9.64
N ASN A 78 -1.66 -0.02 -9.59
CA ASN A 78 -3.11 -0.10 -9.73
C ASN A 78 -3.66 -0.91 -8.56
N PHE A 79 -4.80 -0.51 -8.02
CA PHE A 79 -5.40 -1.15 -6.84
C PHE A 79 -6.73 -1.78 -7.22
N SER A 80 -6.68 -2.77 -8.14
CA SER A 80 -7.87 -3.55 -8.46
C SER A 80 -8.13 -4.57 -7.36
N PHE A 81 -9.32 -4.57 -6.78
CA PHE A 81 -9.72 -5.55 -5.78
C PHE A 81 -10.41 -6.72 -6.46
N GLU A 82 -9.97 -7.93 -6.13
CA GLU A 82 -10.55 -9.18 -6.62
C GLU A 82 -10.99 -10.03 -5.45
N SER A 83 -12.27 -10.40 -5.39
CA SER A 83 -12.78 -11.26 -4.32
C SER A 83 -12.35 -12.73 -4.52
N ARG A 84 -12.06 -13.14 -5.77
CA ARG A 84 -11.69 -14.52 -6.12
C ARG A 84 -10.19 -14.65 -6.35
N LYS A 85 -9.56 -15.62 -5.68
CA LYS A 85 -8.11 -15.90 -5.82
C LYS A 85 -7.70 -16.24 -7.26
N LEU A 86 -8.53 -16.98 -7.99
CA LEU A 86 -8.25 -17.34 -9.38
C LEU A 86 -8.15 -16.11 -10.29
N MET A 87 -9.09 -15.16 -10.17
CA MET A 87 -9.05 -13.92 -10.95
C MET A 87 -7.88 -13.03 -10.55
N HIS A 88 -7.59 -12.95 -9.26
CA HIS A 88 -6.39 -12.26 -8.78
C HIS A 88 -5.11 -12.81 -9.44
N TYR A 89 -4.92 -14.13 -9.45
CA TYR A 89 -3.75 -14.74 -10.10
C TYR A 89 -3.75 -14.50 -11.60
N TYR A 90 -4.87 -14.70 -12.28
CA TYR A 90 -5.00 -14.42 -13.71
C TYR A 90 -4.54 -12.98 -14.04
N TRP A 91 -5.06 -11.98 -13.33
CA TRP A 91 -4.66 -10.59 -13.53
C TRP A 91 -3.21 -10.32 -13.13
N CYS A 92 -2.69 -10.98 -12.11
CA CYS A 92 -1.29 -10.86 -11.74
C CYS A 92 -0.36 -11.38 -12.86
N TYR A 93 -0.68 -12.52 -13.48
CA TYR A 93 0.10 -13.05 -14.59
C TYR A 93 0.00 -12.18 -15.85
N ILE A 94 -1.23 -11.93 -16.32
CA ILE A 94 -1.48 -11.20 -17.56
C ILE A 94 -1.08 -9.73 -17.45
N SER A 95 -1.49 -9.05 -16.38
CA SER A 95 -1.28 -7.62 -16.26
C SER A 95 0.11 -7.29 -15.75
N HIS A 96 0.73 -8.13 -14.91
CA HIS A 96 2.00 -7.79 -14.26
C HIS A 96 3.19 -8.62 -14.75
N LYS A 97 3.15 -9.95 -14.65
CA LYS A 97 4.31 -10.80 -14.93
C LYS A 97 4.68 -10.85 -16.41
N ILE A 98 3.71 -11.08 -17.30
CA ILE A 98 3.98 -11.19 -18.74
C ILE A 98 4.57 -9.89 -19.31
N PRO A 99 4.02 -8.69 -19.04
CA PRO A 99 4.60 -7.45 -19.55
C PRO A 99 5.99 -7.14 -18.99
N ALA A 100 6.26 -7.49 -17.72
CA ALA A 100 7.58 -7.33 -17.12
C ALA A 100 8.60 -8.25 -17.81
N PHE A 101 8.23 -9.51 -18.01
CA PHE A 101 9.09 -10.47 -18.70
C PHE A 101 9.42 -10.05 -20.14
N ILE A 102 8.42 -9.53 -20.88
CA ILE A 102 8.65 -8.98 -22.22
C ILE A 102 9.62 -7.79 -22.16
N ALA A 103 9.42 -6.86 -21.23
CA ALA A 103 10.29 -5.70 -21.06
C ALA A 103 11.74 -6.10 -20.73
N ASP A 104 11.93 -7.10 -19.86
CA ASP A 104 13.24 -7.63 -19.51
C ASP A 104 13.95 -8.25 -20.71
N ILE A 105 13.24 -9.06 -21.51
CA ILE A 105 13.80 -9.64 -22.73
C ILE A 105 14.20 -8.53 -23.71
N THR A 106 13.33 -7.54 -23.92
CA THR A 106 13.67 -6.44 -24.85
C THR A 106 14.86 -5.62 -24.38
N SER A 107 14.97 -5.38 -23.07
CA SER A 107 16.10 -4.65 -22.47
C SER A 107 17.38 -5.45 -22.59
N PHE A 108 17.33 -6.76 -22.30
CA PHE A 108 18.45 -7.67 -22.48
C PHE A 108 18.91 -7.73 -23.94
N CYS A 109 18.00 -7.87 -24.90
CA CYS A 109 18.32 -7.84 -26.34
C CYS A 109 18.92 -6.51 -26.80
N ALA A 110 18.55 -5.40 -26.17
CA ALA A 110 19.10 -4.07 -26.41
C ALA A 110 20.46 -3.83 -25.70
N GLY A 111 21.02 -4.83 -25.01
CA GLY A 111 22.26 -4.70 -24.23
C GLY A 111 22.09 -3.87 -22.95
N GLN A 112 20.85 -3.57 -22.56
CA GLN A 112 20.51 -2.84 -21.34
C GLN A 112 20.31 -3.82 -20.18
N ARG A 113 20.30 -3.28 -18.96
CA ARG A 113 19.93 -4.05 -17.78
C ARG A 113 18.42 -4.32 -17.80
N PRO A 114 17.96 -5.54 -17.46
CA PRO A 114 16.55 -5.83 -17.21
C PRO A 114 15.96 -4.86 -16.17
N VAL A 115 14.64 -4.62 -16.25
CA VAL A 115 13.93 -3.53 -15.57
C VAL A 115 13.22 -3.98 -14.30
#